data_AF-A0A2M9E202-F1
#
_entry.id   AF-A0A2M9E202-F1
#
_cell.length_a   1.000
_cell.length_b   1.000
_cell.length_c   1.000
_cell.angle_alpha   90.00
_cell.angle_beta   90.00
_cell.angle_gamma   90.00
#
_symmetry.space_group_name_H-M   'P 1'
#
loop_
_entity.id
_entity.type
_entity.pdbx_description
1 polymer ?
#
loop_
_entity_poly.entity_id
_entity_poly.type
_entity_poly.pdbx_seq_one_letter_code
_entity_poly.pdbx_strand_id
1 'polypeptide(L)'
;MLENFIRKSGIEIIKSEEYCEIEYLIDMYFSHRAPFKESGNKKNEFPDAIALLSLEHWAKLNNKNLLVVSADNDWKDFSEDKSNIDVIDDLAKAMDILNGQSDFLDSIVSEIQLDLLKNQDSEIFKKIYSTLEDCVGVFDIQAVSAYNFYIDDEQVNLIDVHFLNENDANKLKIYVVDINSDGITVSIACEVLCNIEVTFNFLVWDSIDKEDVSLGGTKKMIEASYETDVLVHLHGDYSGGLQSMDICDIEIIDILGVVDMGEISPFNDEDYFQNY
;
A
#
# COMPACT_ATOMS: atom_id res chain seq x y z
N MET A 1 -2.88 24.99 -11.24
CA MET A 1 -3.20 23.82 -10.40
C MET A 1 -1.95 23.35 -9.66
N LEU A 2 -0.86 23.05 -10.38
CA LEU A 2 0.44 22.65 -9.81
C LEU A 2 1.10 23.72 -8.91
N GLU A 3 1.21 24.97 -9.36
CA GLU A 3 1.84 26.03 -8.54
C GLU A 3 1.12 26.27 -7.21
N ASN A 4 -0.21 26.18 -7.21
CA ASN A 4 -1.01 26.30 -5.99
C ASN A 4 -0.80 25.11 -5.05
N PHE A 5 -0.60 23.90 -5.60
CA PHE A 5 -0.28 22.71 -4.81
C PHE A 5 1.11 22.83 -4.18
N ILE A 6 2.13 23.16 -4.98
CA ILE A 6 3.51 23.37 -4.52
C ILE A 6 3.56 24.39 -3.38
N ARG A 7 2.90 25.54 -3.55
CA ARG A 7 2.88 26.59 -2.51
C ARG A 7 2.18 26.15 -1.23
N LYS A 8 1.08 25.40 -1.33
CA LYS A 8 0.32 24.95 -0.15
C LYS A 8 1.04 23.85 0.63
N SER A 9 1.75 22.98 -0.06
CA SER A 9 2.42 21.82 0.53
C SER A 9 3.86 22.09 0.96
N GLY A 10 4.36 23.33 0.81
CA GLY A 10 5.73 23.68 1.19
C GLY A 10 6.81 22.98 0.35
N ILE A 11 6.47 22.55 -0.87
CA ILE A 11 7.38 21.77 -1.73
C ILE A 11 8.50 22.68 -2.24
N GLU A 12 9.74 22.25 -2.05
CA GLU A 12 10.93 22.89 -2.64
C GLU A 12 11.27 22.23 -3.98
N ILE A 13 11.41 23.03 -5.04
CA ILE A 13 11.76 22.53 -6.38
C ILE A 13 13.27 22.61 -6.56
N ILE A 14 13.91 21.45 -6.71
CA ILE A 14 15.34 21.33 -7.02
C ILE A 14 15.48 21.16 -8.53
N LYS A 15 16.16 22.12 -9.19
CA LYS A 15 16.37 22.07 -10.65
C LYS A 15 17.61 21.26 -10.99
N SER A 16 17.45 20.21 -11.77
CA SER A 16 18.57 19.35 -12.19
C SER A 16 19.65 20.11 -12.96
N GLU A 17 19.29 21.15 -13.72
CA GLU A 17 20.25 22.02 -14.43
C GLU A 17 21.25 22.72 -13.50
N GLU A 18 20.86 22.96 -12.24
CA GLU A 18 21.68 23.67 -11.25
C GLU A 18 22.55 22.70 -10.42
N TYR A 19 22.08 21.46 -10.22
CA TYR A 19 22.67 20.53 -9.25
C TYR A 19 23.22 19.23 -9.87
N CYS A 20 22.85 18.87 -11.09
CA CYS A 20 23.35 17.65 -11.74
C CYS A 20 24.67 17.90 -12.48
N GLU A 21 25.75 17.30 -11.99
CA GLU A 21 27.06 17.33 -12.67
C GLU A 21 27.09 16.31 -13.83
N ILE A 22 26.86 16.80 -15.05
CA ILE A 22 26.77 15.96 -16.26
C ILE A 22 28.03 15.13 -16.52
N GLU A 23 29.22 15.68 -16.26
CA GLU A 23 30.48 14.93 -16.44
C GLU A 23 30.53 13.71 -15.52
N TYR A 24 30.12 13.87 -14.26
CA TYR A 24 30.07 12.79 -13.28
C TYR A 24 28.97 11.77 -13.61
N LEU A 25 27.79 12.22 -14.05
CA LEU A 25 26.69 11.35 -14.51
C LEU A 25 27.14 10.41 -15.63
N ILE A 26 27.86 10.94 -16.64
CA ILE A 26 28.35 10.16 -17.77
C ILE A 26 29.44 9.16 -17.33
N ASP A 27 30.32 9.56 -16.41
CA ASP A 27 31.33 8.66 -15.84
C ASP A 27 30.70 7.49 -15.07
N MET A 28 29.69 7.76 -14.24
CA MET A 28 28.93 6.73 -13.52
C MET A 28 28.27 5.73 -14.47
N TYR A 29 27.67 6.22 -15.55
CA TYR A 29 27.03 5.40 -16.57
C TYR A 29 28.01 4.41 -17.22
N PHE A 30 29.17 4.88 -17.68
CA PHE A 30 30.17 4.00 -18.31
C PHE A 30 30.87 3.08 -17.30
N SER A 31 30.94 3.49 -16.04
CA SER A 31 31.50 2.70 -14.95
C SER A 31 30.52 1.70 -14.32
N HIS A 32 29.24 1.69 -14.73
CA HIS A 32 28.17 0.91 -14.12
C HIS A 32 28.09 1.10 -12.60
N ARG A 33 28.22 2.35 -12.14
CA ARG A 33 28.04 2.71 -10.74
C ARG A 33 26.56 3.02 -10.49
N ALA A 34 26.05 2.54 -9.35
CA ALA A 34 24.68 2.78 -8.91
C ALA A 34 24.31 4.26 -9.08
N PRO A 35 23.12 4.60 -9.61
CA PRO A 35 22.00 3.69 -9.90
C PRO A 35 22.11 2.95 -11.25
N PHE A 36 23.19 3.11 -12.02
CA PHE A 36 23.34 2.39 -13.30
C PHE A 36 23.78 0.94 -13.10
N LYS A 37 23.12 0.01 -13.79
CA LYS A 37 23.44 -1.41 -13.74
C LYS A 37 24.22 -1.88 -14.98
N GLU A 38 24.99 -2.96 -14.82
CA GLU A 38 25.71 -3.60 -15.93
C GLU A 38 24.74 -4.15 -16.99
N SER A 39 23.60 -4.68 -16.55
CA SER A 39 22.50 -5.18 -17.38
C SER A 39 21.18 -4.55 -16.97
N GLY A 40 20.38 -4.09 -17.95
CA GLY A 40 19.12 -3.40 -17.69
C GLY A 40 18.69 -2.52 -18.87
N ASN A 41 17.52 -1.90 -18.74
CA ASN A 41 17.06 -0.93 -19.73
C ASN A 41 17.64 0.45 -19.41
N LYS A 42 18.92 0.63 -19.77
CA LYS A 42 19.74 1.81 -19.43
C LYS A 42 19.11 3.18 -19.70
N LYS A 43 18.15 3.27 -20.65
CA LYS A 43 17.43 4.53 -20.93
C LYS A 43 16.50 4.95 -19.80
N ASN A 44 15.97 3.98 -19.05
CA ASN A 44 15.06 4.23 -17.94
C ASN A 44 15.81 4.64 -16.67
N GLU A 45 17.12 4.41 -16.59
CA GLU A 45 17.96 4.71 -15.41
C GLU A 45 18.45 6.16 -15.38
N PHE A 46 18.48 6.85 -16.52
CA PHE A 46 18.96 8.25 -16.59
C PHE A 46 18.11 9.24 -15.79
N PRO A 47 16.76 9.22 -15.85
CA PRO A 47 15.93 10.08 -15.02
C PRO A 47 16.23 9.95 -13.52
N ASP A 48 16.38 8.72 -13.03
CA ASP A 48 16.65 8.43 -11.63
C ASP A 48 18.05 8.88 -11.22
N ALA A 49 19.05 8.61 -12.05
CA ALA A 49 20.41 9.09 -11.84
C ALA A 49 20.48 10.62 -11.79
N ILE A 50 19.76 11.31 -12.68
CA ILE A 50 19.68 12.77 -12.66
C ILE A 50 19.03 13.27 -11.36
N ALA A 51 17.93 12.64 -10.93
CA ALA A 51 17.23 13.01 -9.71
C ALA A 51 18.14 12.82 -8.47
N LEU A 52 18.74 11.64 -8.31
CA LEU A 52 19.61 11.28 -7.19
C LEU A 52 20.83 12.18 -7.09
N LEU A 53 21.51 12.45 -8.21
CA LEU A 53 22.67 13.35 -8.22
C LEU A 53 22.29 14.80 -7.90
N SER A 54 21.15 15.26 -8.43
CA SER A 54 20.66 16.61 -8.13
C SER A 54 20.33 16.77 -6.65
N LEU A 55 19.67 15.77 -6.06
CA LEU A 55 19.34 15.71 -4.64
C LEU A 55 20.59 15.66 -3.77
N GLU A 56 21.53 14.77 -4.07
CA GLU A 56 22.79 14.64 -3.34
C GLU A 56 23.56 15.98 -3.31
N HIS A 57 23.72 16.60 -4.47
CA HIS A 57 24.48 17.84 -4.57
C HIS A 57 23.77 19.00 -3.85
N TRP A 58 22.45 19.14 -4.03
CA TRP A 58 21.67 20.15 -3.31
C TRP A 58 21.79 19.97 -1.79
N ALA A 59 21.69 18.73 -1.30
CA ALA A 59 21.78 18.44 0.13
C ALA A 59 23.15 18.77 0.71
N LYS A 60 24.24 18.43 -0.01
CA LYS A 60 25.61 18.78 0.39
C LYS A 60 25.83 20.29 0.44
N LEU A 61 25.37 21.04 -0.57
CA LEU A 61 25.52 22.50 -0.60
C LEU A 61 24.74 23.19 0.52
N ASN A 62 23.59 22.64 0.92
CA ASN A 62 22.75 23.20 1.97
C ASN A 62 23.02 22.60 3.36
N ASN A 63 24.00 21.70 3.48
CA ASN A 63 24.33 20.98 4.71
C ASN A 63 23.10 20.30 5.34
N LYS A 64 22.37 19.54 4.52
CA LYS A 64 21.17 18.79 4.88
C LYS A 64 21.42 17.29 4.73
N ASN A 65 20.76 16.52 5.59
CA ASN A 65 20.57 15.09 5.38
C ASN A 65 19.24 14.88 4.64
N LEU A 66 19.19 13.91 3.75
CA LEU A 66 18.00 13.53 3.02
C LEU A 66 17.45 12.21 3.55
N LEU A 67 16.16 12.20 3.84
CA LEU A 67 15.38 10.99 4.00
C LEU A 67 14.56 10.81 2.74
N VAL A 68 14.79 9.74 2.00
CA VAL A 68 14.18 9.48 0.71
C VAL A 68 13.27 8.27 0.82
N VAL A 69 12.03 8.40 0.37
CA VAL A 69 11.07 7.28 0.35
C VAL A 69 11.00 6.72 -1.06
N SER A 70 11.47 5.50 -1.25
CA SER A 70 11.44 4.79 -2.53
C SER A 70 11.52 3.28 -2.33
N ALA A 71 10.62 2.55 -2.98
CA ALA A 71 10.68 1.08 -3.07
C ALA A 71 11.67 0.60 -4.16
N ASP A 72 12.31 1.53 -4.90
CA ASP A 72 13.29 1.19 -5.92
C ASP A 72 14.64 0.85 -5.27
N ASN A 73 15.09 -0.39 -5.48
CA ASN A 73 16.37 -0.87 -4.98
C ASN A 73 17.55 -0.08 -5.58
N ASP A 74 17.41 0.53 -6.75
CA ASP A 74 18.50 1.26 -7.40
C ASP A 74 18.83 2.55 -6.64
N TRP A 75 17.82 3.12 -6.00
CA TRP A 75 17.97 4.26 -5.10
C TRP A 75 18.63 3.84 -3.79
N LYS A 76 18.23 2.67 -3.26
CA LYS A 76 18.83 2.11 -2.05
C LYS A 76 20.32 1.81 -2.26
N ASP A 77 20.66 1.14 -3.36
CA ASP A 77 22.04 0.84 -3.76
C ASP A 77 22.88 2.12 -3.91
N PHE A 78 22.30 3.19 -4.47
CA PHE A 78 22.97 4.50 -4.58
C PHE A 78 23.27 5.15 -3.22
N SER A 79 22.46 4.89 -2.20
CA SER A 79 22.60 5.51 -0.88
C SER A 79 23.56 4.78 0.07
N GLU A 80 23.91 3.51 -0.19
CA GLU A 80 24.67 2.68 0.76
C GLU A 80 26.04 3.27 1.17
N ASP A 81 26.70 3.99 0.26
CA ASP A 81 28.01 4.62 0.51
C ASP A 81 27.92 6.10 0.92
N LYS A 82 26.69 6.62 1.11
CA LYS A 82 26.43 8.04 1.39
C LYS A 82 26.03 8.26 2.83
N SER A 83 26.75 9.12 3.54
CA SER A 83 26.44 9.42 4.94
C SER A 83 25.32 10.44 5.14
N ASN A 84 24.79 11.04 4.07
CA ASN A 84 23.83 12.15 4.11
C ASN A 84 22.52 11.85 3.37
N ILE A 85 22.32 10.60 2.94
CA ILE A 85 21.12 10.15 2.24
C ILE A 85 20.74 8.80 2.81
N ASP A 86 19.56 8.72 3.42
CA ASP A 86 18.96 7.48 3.88
C ASP A 86 17.74 7.18 3.00
N VAL A 87 17.72 6.01 2.37
CA VAL A 87 16.59 5.55 1.54
C VAL A 87 15.78 4.52 2.33
N ILE A 88 14.48 4.77 2.44
CA ILE A 88 13.52 3.91 3.13
C ILE A 88 12.43 3.53 2.12
N ASP A 89 11.98 2.29 2.18
CA ASP A 89 11.00 1.69 1.27
C ASP A 89 9.55 1.99 1.65
N ASP A 90 9.33 2.56 2.84
CA ASP A 90 8.03 2.74 3.46
C ASP A 90 7.83 4.19 3.98
N LEU A 91 6.71 4.80 3.61
CA LEU A 91 6.39 6.18 3.98
C LEU A 91 6.06 6.31 5.47
N ALA A 92 5.32 5.36 6.04
CA ALA A 92 4.93 5.41 7.44
C ALA A 92 6.16 5.36 8.36
N LYS A 93 7.12 4.49 8.04
CA LYS A 93 8.43 4.41 8.69
C LYS A 93 9.25 5.69 8.55
N ALA A 94 9.21 6.33 7.38
CA ALA A 94 9.89 7.61 7.19
C ALA A 94 9.26 8.72 8.06
N MET A 95 7.93 8.75 8.17
CA MET A 95 7.22 9.69 9.04
C MET A 95 7.55 9.45 10.52
N ASP A 96 7.65 8.20 10.96
CA ASP A 96 8.03 7.83 12.34
C ASP A 96 9.41 8.43 12.72
N ILE A 97 10.38 8.32 11.80
CA ILE A 97 11.72 8.90 11.98
C ILE A 97 11.66 10.42 12.09
N LEU A 98 10.83 11.09 11.28
CA LEU A 98 10.71 12.54 11.26
C LEU A 98 9.96 13.10 12.48
N ASN A 99 8.96 12.38 12.95
CA ASN A 99 8.14 12.75 14.11
C ASN A 99 8.95 12.68 15.42
N GLY A 100 10.05 11.91 15.42
CA GLY A 100 10.97 11.82 16.53
C GLY A 100 10.42 10.93 17.65
N GLN A 101 11.19 9.93 18.04
CA GLN A 101 10.79 9.03 19.12
C GLN A 101 10.88 9.74 20.47
N SER A 102 9.82 9.61 21.26
CA SER A 102 9.80 10.00 22.66
C SER A 102 9.30 8.81 23.48
N ASP A 103 9.77 8.70 24.73
CA ASP A 103 9.38 7.62 25.63
C ASP A 103 7.84 7.47 25.75
N PHE A 104 7.09 8.56 25.57
CA PHE A 104 5.63 8.56 25.58
C PHE A 104 5.03 7.86 24.35
N LEU A 105 5.55 8.15 23.16
CA LEU A 105 5.10 7.54 21.90
C LEU A 105 5.44 6.05 21.87
N ASP A 106 6.63 5.69 22.33
CA ASP A 106 7.06 4.29 22.44
C ASP A 106 6.16 3.51 23.40
N SER A 107 5.72 4.14 24.50
CA SER A 107 4.74 3.53 25.43
C SER A 107 3.40 3.28 24.74
N ILE A 108 2.88 4.26 24.01
CA ILE A 108 1.58 4.14 23.30
C ILE A 108 1.65 3.02 22.25
N VAL A 109 2.70 3.01 21.42
CA VAL A 109 2.92 1.96 20.41
C VAL A 109 3.03 0.58 21.07
N SER A 110 3.73 0.49 22.20
CA SER A 110 3.86 -0.76 22.96
C SER A 110 2.52 -1.24 23.54
N GLU A 111 1.68 -0.33 24.03
CA GLU A 111 0.33 -0.64 24.52
C GLU A 111 -0.57 -1.14 23.39
N ILE A 112 -0.59 -0.45 22.25
CA ILE A 112 -1.32 -0.90 21.05
C ILE A 112 -0.84 -2.28 20.62
N GLN A 113 0.47 -2.49 20.56
CA GLN A 113 1.05 -3.78 20.17
C GLN A 113 0.61 -4.91 21.11
N LEU A 114 0.58 -4.65 22.43
CA LEU A 114 0.10 -5.63 23.40
C LEU A 114 -1.38 -5.94 23.23
N ASP A 115 -2.20 -4.93 22.98
CA ASP A 115 -3.63 -5.09 22.74
C ASP A 115 -3.87 -5.93 21.49
N LEU A 116 -3.21 -5.64 20.37
CA LEU A 116 -3.39 -6.38 19.11
C LEU A 116 -2.85 -7.82 19.17
N LEU A 117 -1.73 -8.07 19.85
CA LEU A 117 -1.13 -9.41 19.94
C LEU A 117 -1.80 -10.34 20.96
N LYS A 118 -2.28 -9.80 22.09
CA LYS A 118 -2.75 -10.62 23.23
C LYS A 118 -4.24 -10.52 23.48
N ASN A 119 -4.89 -9.46 23.00
CA ASN A 119 -6.26 -9.14 23.34
C ASN A 119 -7.03 -8.73 22.08
N GLN A 120 -7.37 -9.72 21.26
CA GLN A 120 -8.30 -9.57 20.12
C GLN A 120 -9.70 -9.08 20.53
N ASP A 121 -9.95 -8.84 21.83
CA ASP A 121 -11.15 -8.23 22.36
C ASP A 121 -10.98 -6.75 22.77
N SER A 122 -9.80 -6.15 22.55
CA SER A 122 -9.52 -4.73 22.81
C SER A 122 -10.42 -3.80 21.98
N GLU A 123 -10.68 -2.59 22.48
CA GLU A 123 -11.50 -1.63 21.76
C GLU A 123 -10.89 -1.24 20.42
N ILE A 124 -9.55 -1.10 20.35
CA ILE A 124 -8.85 -0.79 19.11
C ILE A 124 -8.99 -1.91 18.09
N PHE A 125 -8.81 -3.17 18.49
CA PHE A 125 -9.00 -4.31 17.59
C PHE A 125 -10.43 -4.37 17.06
N LYS A 126 -11.44 -4.22 17.93
CA LYS A 126 -12.85 -4.25 17.55
C LYS A 126 -13.22 -3.13 16.57
N LYS A 127 -12.70 -1.92 16.79
CA LYS A 127 -12.91 -0.80 15.86
C LYS A 127 -12.22 -1.07 14.53
N ILE A 128 -10.96 -1.49 14.52
CA ILE A 128 -10.23 -1.84 13.28
C ILE A 128 -10.99 -2.92 12.49
N TYR A 129 -11.39 -4.00 13.16
CA TYR A 129 -12.09 -5.10 12.52
C TYR A 129 -13.44 -4.67 11.94
N SER A 130 -14.25 -3.91 12.70
CA SER A 130 -15.53 -3.39 12.22
C SER A 130 -15.35 -2.45 11.03
N THR A 131 -14.36 -1.56 11.06
CA THR A 131 -14.09 -0.65 9.94
C THR A 131 -13.63 -1.42 8.69
N LEU A 132 -12.80 -2.46 8.86
CA LEU A 132 -12.40 -3.35 7.76
C LEU A 132 -13.60 -4.09 7.19
N GLU A 133 -14.44 -4.70 8.03
CA GLU A 133 -15.66 -5.41 7.60
C GLU A 133 -16.60 -4.49 6.80
N ASP A 134 -16.71 -3.22 7.16
CA ASP A 134 -17.55 -2.23 6.45
C ASP A 134 -16.92 -1.72 5.14
N CYS A 135 -15.59 -1.82 4.98
CA CYS A 135 -14.84 -1.23 3.86
C CYS A 135 -14.20 -2.24 2.91
N VAL A 136 -14.24 -3.55 3.23
CA VAL A 136 -13.75 -4.57 2.31
C VAL A 136 -14.47 -4.46 0.98
N GLY A 137 -13.69 -4.56 -0.09
CA GLY A 137 -14.16 -4.42 -1.46
C GLY A 137 -13.07 -4.80 -2.42
N VAL A 138 -13.43 -4.89 -3.70
CA VAL A 138 -12.50 -5.17 -4.79
C VAL A 138 -12.58 -4.06 -5.83
N PHE A 139 -11.42 -3.68 -6.39
CA PHE A 139 -11.33 -2.61 -7.37
C PHE A 139 -11.82 -3.04 -8.75
N ASP A 140 -11.48 -4.24 -9.19
CA ASP A 140 -11.88 -4.79 -10.49
C ASP A 140 -11.95 -6.32 -10.46
N ILE A 141 -12.94 -6.88 -11.15
CA ILE A 141 -13.14 -8.33 -11.30
C ILE A 141 -12.95 -8.70 -12.76
N GLN A 142 -12.05 -9.64 -13.00
CA GLN A 142 -11.76 -10.19 -14.32
C GLN A 142 -12.16 -11.66 -14.38
N ALA A 143 -12.70 -12.07 -15.52
CA ALA A 143 -13.04 -13.46 -15.78
C ALA A 143 -12.97 -13.73 -17.28
N VAL A 144 -12.75 -14.99 -17.64
CA VAL A 144 -12.69 -15.43 -19.04
C VAL A 144 -13.83 -16.39 -19.31
N SER A 145 -14.57 -16.17 -20.40
CA SER A 145 -15.62 -17.09 -20.84
C SER A 145 -15.66 -17.20 -22.37
N ALA A 146 -16.13 -18.35 -22.86
CA ALA A 146 -16.48 -18.54 -24.27
C ALA A 146 -17.80 -17.84 -24.66
N TYR A 147 -18.59 -17.42 -23.67
CA TYR A 147 -19.88 -16.73 -23.85
C TYR A 147 -19.77 -15.28 -23.39
N ASN A 148 -20.68 -14.43 -23.89
CA ASN A 148 -20.83 -13.10 -23.30
C ASN A 148 -21.38 -13.24 -21.88
N PHE A 149 -20.91 -12.41 -20.97
CA PHE A 149 -21.40 -12.40 -19.60
C PHE A 149 -21.42 -10.98 -19.02
N TYR A 150 -22.14 -10.83 -17.92
CA TYR A 150 -22.06 -9.67 -17.04
C TYR A 150 -22.09 -10.12 -15.59
N ILE A 151 -21.56 -9.28 -14.70
CA ILE A 151 -21.62 -9.49 -13.25
C ILE A 151 -23.00 -8.99 -12.78
N ASP A 152 -23.76 -9.90 -12.15
CA ASP A 152 -25.09 -9.62 -11.63
C ASP A 152 -25.04 -9.20 -10.16
N ASP A 153 -24.16 -9.83 -9.38
CA ASP A 153 -23.94 -9.55 -7.97
C ASP A 153 -22.49 -9.84 -7.59
N GLU A 154 -21.99 -9.08 -6.62
CA GLU A 154 -20.63 -9.14 -6.09
C GLU A 154 -20.68 -8.92 -4.59
N GLN A 155 -20.09 -9.84 -3.83
CA GLN A 155 -20.01 -9.76 -2.38
C GLN A 155 -18.58 -10.06 -1.93
N VAL A 156 -18.00 -9.12 -1.19
CA VAL A 156 -16.71 -9.29 -0.53
C VAL A 156 -16.96 -9.38 0.97
N ASN A 157 -16.49 -10.46 1.59
CA ASN A 157 -16.64 -10.67 3.03
C ASN A 157 -15.27 -10.83 3.66
N LEU A 158 -15.04 -10.11 4.76
CA LEU A 158 -13.84 -10.27 5.58
C LEU A 158 -13.82 -11.68 6.21
N ILE A 159 -12.73 -12.41 6.03
CA ILE A 159 -12.47 -13.70 6.67
C ILE A 159 -11.63 -13.48 7.93
N ASP A 160 -10.49 -12.82 7.79
CA ASP A 160 -9.54 -12.62 8.89
C ASP A 160 -8.63 -11.40 8.63
N VAL A 161 -7.98 -10.93 9.69
CA VAL A 161 -7.00 -9.83 9.65
C VAL A 161 -5.74 -10.26 10.39
N HIS A 162 -4.61 -10.16 9.71
CA HIS A 162 -3.30 -10.48 10.27
C HIS A 162 -2.41 -9.24 10.32
N PHE A 163 -2.12 -8.74 11.52
CA PHE A 163 -1.18 -7.62 11.67
C PHE A 163 0.24 -8.05 11.31
N LEU A 164 0.90 -7.26 10.46
CA LEU A 164 2.22 -7.59 9.93
C LEU A 164 3.30 -7.30 10.96
N ASN A 165 4.28 -8.19 11.05
CA ASN A 165 5.46 -8.00 11.89
C ASN A 165 6.56 -7.23 11.14
N GLU A 166 7.37 -6.51 11.89
CA GLU A 166 8.70 -6.09 11.47
C GLU A 166 9.60 -7.35 11.32
N ASN A 167 10.85 -7.18 10.89
CA ASN A 167 11.80 -8.29 10.74
C ASN A 167 11.99 -9.15 12.01
N ASP A 168 11.55 -8.66 13.18
CA ASP A 168 11.40 -9.42 14.43
C ASP A 168 9.95 -9.88 14.59
N ALA A 169 9.71 -11.20 14.63
CA ALA A 169 8.39 -11.82 14.65
C ALA A 169 7.50 -11.42 15.85
N ASN A 170 8.03 -10.72 16.84
CA ASN A 170 7.29 -10.25 18.02
C ASN A 170 6.99 -8.74 18.03
N LYS A 171 7.36 -8.01 16.97
CA LYS A 171 7.12 -6.57 16.87
C LYS A 171 6.26 -6.28 15.66
N LEU A 172 5.11 -5.65 15.87
CA LEU A 172 4.21 -5.28 14.77
C LEU A 172 4.78 -4.06 14.03
N LYS A 173 4.46 -3.95 12.73
CA LYS A 173 4.71 -2.76 11.92
C LYS A 173 3.71 -1.67 12.32
N ILE A 174 4.07 -0.95 13.38
CA ILE A 174 3.30 0.17 13.92
C ILE A 174 4.19 1.40 13.89
N TYR A 175 3.72 2.46 13.25
CA TYR A 175 4.49 3.70 13.02
C TYR A 175 3.67 4.93 13.36
N VAL A 176 4.26 5.92 14.03
CA VAL A 176 3.59 7.20 14.29
C VAL A 176 3.76 8.09 13.07
N VAL A 177 2.68 8.31 12.32
CA VAL A 177 2.74 9.02 11.04
C VAL A 177 2.38 10.49 11.14
N ASP A 178 1.64 10.91 12.18
CA ASP A 178 1.37 12.32 12.45
C ASP A 178 1.34 12.60 13.95
N ILE A 179 1.84 13.78 14.33
CA ILE A 179 1.77 14.31 15.69
C ILE A 179 1.31 15.75 15.59
N ASN A 180 0.22 16.05 16.30
CA ASN A 180 -0.29 17.41 16.41
C ASN A 180 -0.55 17.76 17.90
N SER A 181 -1.01 18.98 18.15
CA SER A 181 -1.27 19.44 19.52
C SER A 181 -2.39 18.67 20.22
N ASP A 182 -3.22 18.00 19.42
CA ASP A 182 -4.52 17.47 19.83
C ASP A 182 -4.52 15.93 19.82
N GLY A 183 -3.43 15.28 19.38
CA GLY A 183 -3.37 13.84 19.25
C GLY A 183 -2.24 13.33 18.36
N ILE A 184 -2.33 12.04 18.03
CA ILE A 184 -1.40 11.33 17.14
C ILE A 184 -2.17 10.47 16.14
N THR A 185 -1.56 10.20 15.00
CA THR A 185 -2.04 9.19 14.05
C THR A 185 -1.03 8.06 13.97
N VAL A 186 -1.50 6.83 14.11
CA VAL A 186 -0.69 5.62 14.11
C VAL A 186 -1.06 4.78 12.88
N SER A 187 -0.08 4.42 12.06
CA SER A 187 -0.23 3.44 10.98
C SER A 187 0.05 2.05 11.49
N ILE A 188 -0.82 1.10 11.14
CA ILE A 188 -0.70 -0.31 11.50
C ILE A 188 -0.85 -1.12 10.22
N ALA A 189 0.22 -1.81 9.82
CA ALA A 189 0.18 -2.64 8.62
C ALA A 189 -0.50 -3.99 8.92
N CYS A 190 -1.42 -4.41 8.04
CA CYS A 190 -2.08 -5.70 8.13
C CYS A 190 -2.25 -6.37 6.76
N GLU A 191 -2.36 -7.69 6.77
CA GLU A 191 -2.89 -8.49 5.67
C GLU A 191 -4.37 -8.77 5.96
N VAL A 192 -5.22 -8.43 5.00
CA VAL A 192 -6.67 -8.64 5.06
C VAL A 192 -7.01 -9.81 4.17
N LEU A 193 -7.63 -10.84 4.73
CA LEU A 193 -8.08 -12.03 4.00
C LEU A 193 -9.59 -11.92 3.75
N CYS A 194 -10.00 -12.04 2.48
CA CYS A 194 -11.38 -11.89 2.05
C CYS A 194 -11.87 -13.10 1.25
N ASN A 195 -13.17 -13.38 1.34
CA ASN A 195 -13.90 -14.24 0.40
C ASN A 195 -14.63 -13.35 -0.61
N ILE A 196 -14.41 -13.58 -1.90
CA ILE A 196 -15.08 -12.86 -2.99
C ILE A 196 -16.04 -13.83 -3.66
N GLU A 197 -17.34 -13.57 -3.52
CA GLU A 197 -18.41 -14.29 -4.22
C GLU A 197 -18.95 -13.42 -5.35
N VAL A 198 -18.88 -13.94 -6.58
CA VAL A 198 -19.37 -13.24 -7.77
C VAL A 198 -20.39 -14.10 -8.48
N THR A 199 -21.53 -13.50 -8.81
CA THR A 199 -22.58 -14.10 -9.63
C THR A 199 -22.46 -13.57 -11.05
N PHE A 200 -22.18 -14.48 -11.99
CA PHE A 200 -22.10 -14.18 -13.42
C PHE A 200 -23.35 -14.65 -14.12
N ASN A 201 -23.92 -13.81 -14.98
CA ASN A 201 -25.00 -14.18 -15.89
C ASN A 201 -24.51 -14.19 -17.32
N PHE A 202 -24.83 -15.26 -18.04
CA PHE A 202 -24.34 -15.51 -19.40
C PHE A 202 -25.42 -15.23 -20.43
N LEU A 203 -24.99 -14.76 -21.60
CA LEU A 203 -25.84 -14.36 -22.71
C LEU A 203 -25.35 -14.98 -24.03
N VAL A 204 -26.30 -15.34 -24.88
CA VAL A 204 -26.05 -15.72 -26.27
C VAL A 204 -26.93 -14.91 -27.21
N TRP A 205 -26.37 -14.44 -28.32
CA TRP A 205 -27.12 -13.69 -29.32
C TRP A 205 -28.02 -14.60 -30.15
N ASP A 206 -29.34 -14.37 -30.11
CA ASP A 206 -30.28 -14.98 -31.05
C ASP A 206 -30.40 -14.13 -32.32
N SER A 207 -29.90 -14.67 -33.43
CA SER A 207 -29.94 -14.00 -34.74
C SER A 207 -31.33 -13.88 -35.37
N ILE A 208 -32.31 -14.68 -34.92
CA ILE A 208 -33.69 -14.67 -35.44
C ILE A 208 -34.45 -13.49 -34.83
N ASP A 209 -34.48 -13.45 -33.50
CA ASP A 209 -35.23 -12.45 -32.75
C ASP A 209 -34.41 -11.17 -32.49
N LYS A 210 -33.10 -11.20 -32.79
CA LYS A 210 -32.14 -10.10 -32.64
C LYS A 210 -32.07 -9.58 -31.20
N GLU A 211 -31.99 -10.51 -30.26
CA GLU A 211 -31.86 -10.23 -28.83
C GLU A 211 -30.86 -11.17 -28.17
N ASP A 212 -30.30 -10.74 -27.04
CA ASP A 212 -29.50 -11.59 -26.17
C ASP A 212 -30.42 -12.45 -25.29
N VAL A 213 -30.25 -13.76 -25.36
CA VAL A 213 -30.98 -14.73 -24.55
C VAL A 213 -30.09 -15.21 -23.42
N SER A 214 -30.64 -15.24 -22.21
CA SER A 214 -29.90 -15.72 -21.04
C SER A 214 -29.64 -17.23 -21.14
N LEU A 215 -28.38 -17.62 -20.88
CA LEU A 215 -27.92 -18.99 -20.75
C LEU A 215 -27.93 -19.49 -19.29
N GLY A 216 -28.42 -18.68 -18.36
CA GLY A 216 -28.32 -18.92 -16.92
C GLY A 216 -27.11 -18.21 -16.31
N GLY A 217 -26.83 -18.53 -15.05
CA GLY A 217 -25.76 -17.92 -14.28
C GLY A 217 -24.98 -18.91 -13.45
N THR A 218 -23.74 -18.55 -13.12
CA THR A 218 -22.88 -19.32 -12.22
C THR A 218 -22.39 -18.44 -11.09
N LYS A 219 -22.18 -19.05 -9.92
CA LYS A 219 -21.57 -18.41 -8.78
C LYS A 219 -20.17 -18.96 -8.61
N LYS A 220 -19.19 -18.07 -8.49
CA LYS A 220 -17.81 -18.45 -8.21
C LYS A 220 -17.32 -17.74 -6.97
N MET A 221 -16.64 -18.49 -6.12
CA MET A 221 -16.04 -18.00 -4.88
C MET A 221 -14.54 -18.21 -4.93
N ILE A 222 -13.79 -17.20 -4.54
CA ILE A 222 -12.35 -17.32 -4.31
C ILE A 222 -11.98 -16.62 -3.00
N GLU A 223 -10.88 -17.07 -2.41
CA GLU A 223 -10.22 -16.37 -1.31
C GLU A 223 -9.06 -15.57 -1.88
N ALA A 224 -8.89 -14.34 -1.41
CA ALA A 224 -7.75 -13.50 -1.74
C ALA A 224 -7.34 -12.67 -0.54
N SER A 225 -6.05 -12.36 -0.45
CA SER A 225 -5.51 -11.44 0.55
C SER A 225 -4.84 -10.23 -0.10
N TYR A 226 -4.80 -9.13 0.65
CA TYR A 226 -4.05 -7.93 0.30
C TYR A 226 -3.45 -7.30 1.55
N GLU A 227 -2.30 -6.64 1.38
CA GLU A 227 -1.69 -5.84 2.43
C GLU A 227 -2.23 -4.40 2.36
N THR A 228 -2.52 -3.80 3.51
CA THR A 228 -2.90 -2.39 3.65
C THR A 228 -2.39 -1.84 4.96
N ASP A 229 -2.30 -0.51 5.03
CA ASP A 229 -2.17 0.22 6.28
C ASP A 229 -3.53 0.63 6.82
N VAL A 230 -3.67 0.57 8.14
CA VAL A 230 -4.80 1.11 8.90
C VAL A 230 -4.30 2.30 9.71
N LEU A 231 -4.82 3.49 9.43
CA LEU A 231 -4.52 4.70 10.18
C LEU A 231 -5.51 4.85 11.33
N VAL A 232 -5.00 4.85 12.55
CA VAL A 232 -5.79 5.07 13.76
C VAL A 232 -5.54 6.47 14.28
N HIS A 233 -6.59 7.29 14.29
CA HIS A 233 -6.54 8.66 14.80
C HIS A 233 -6.88 8.66 16.29
N LEU A 234 -5.88 9.02 17.10
CA LEU A 234 -6.00 9.08 18.55
C LEU A 234 -5.99 10.55 19.00
N HIS A 235 -7.03 10.97 19.70
CA HIS A 235 -7.15 12.33 20.23
C HIS A 235 -6.96 12.33 21.74
N GLY A 236 -6.17 13.28 22.26
CA GLY A 236 -5.93 13.40 23.69
C GLY A 236 -4.48 13.73 24.04
N ASP A 237 -4.17 13.63 25.33
CA ASP A 237 -2.84 13.95 25.84
C ASP A 237 -1.92 12.72 25.71
N TYR A 238 -1.05 12.73 24.71
CA TYR A 238 -0.09 11.64 24.51
C TYR A 238 0.97 11.53 25.60
N SER A 239 1.17 12.56 26.42
CA SER A 239 2.08 12.45 27.57
C SER A 239 1.52 11.59 28.71
N GLY A 240 0.20 11.36 28.71
CA GLY A 240 -0.49 10.48 29.68
C GLY A 240 -0.59 9.01 29.25
N GLY A 241 -0.09 8.64 28.06
CA GLY A 241 -0.18 7.29 27.50
C GLY A 241 -1.48 7.02 26.71
N LEU A 242 -1.72 5.77 26.33
CA LEU A 242 -2.90 5.42 25.51
C LEU A 242 -4.22 5.61 26.26
N GLN A 243 -4.21 5.46 27.59
CA GLN A 243 -5.39 5.60 28.44
C GLN A 243 -5.94 7.03 28.52
N SER A 244 -5.12 8.03 28.18
CA SER A 244 -5.54 9.44 28.08
C SER A 244 -5.92 9.84 26.65
N MET A 245 -6.09 8.87 25.76
CA MET A 245 -6.52 9.08 24.39
C MET A 245 -7.82 8.36 24.08
N ASP A 246 -8.59 8.98 23.19
CA ASP A 246 -9.76 8.39 22.58
C ASP A 246 -9.46 8.02 21.12
N ILE A 247 -9.90 6.83 20.70
CA ILE A 247 -9.87 6.43 19.29
C ILE A 247 -11.02 7.13 18.57
N CYS A 248 -10.70 8.19 17.83
CA CYS A 248 -11.68 9.04 17.16
C CYS A 248 -12.14 8.46 15.83
N ASP A 249 -11.19 8.00 15.02
CA ASP A 249 -11.44 7.57 13.66
C ASP A 249 -10.42 6.53 13.20
N ILE A 250 -10.81 5.74 12.20
CA ILE A 250 -9.96 4.73 11.58
C ILE A 250 -10.12 4.81 10.07
N GLU A 251 -9.02 5.04 9.36
CA GLU A 251 -8.96 5.08 7.90
C GLU A 251 -8.22 3.84 7.37
N ILE A 252 -8.71 3.25 6.28
CA ILE A 252 -8.06 2.14 5.58
C ILE A 252 -7.53 2.70 4.26
N ILE A 253 -6.25 2.47 3.98
CA ILE A 253 -5.56 3.09 2.84
C ILE A 253 -5.94 2.41 1.52
N ASP A 254 -5.93 1.07 1.49
CA ASP A 254 -6.11 0.30 0.27
C ASP A 254 -7.24 -0.74 0.41
N ILE A 255 -7.77 -1.16 -0.74
CA ILE A 255 -8.69 -2.28 -0.87
C ILE A 255 -8.09 -3.33 -1.80
N LEU A 256 -8.73 -4.50 -1.91
CA LEU A 256 -8.29 -5.55 -2.82
C LEU A 256 -8.28 -5.01 -4.26
N GLY A 257 -7.17 -5.24 -4.97
CA GLY A 257 -6.95 -4.72 -6.32
C GLY A 257 -7.77 -5.45 -7.40
N VAL A 258 -7.09 -5.97 -8.41
CA VAL A 258 -7.72 -6.75 -9.48
C VAL A 258 -7.81 -8.21 -9.05
N VAL A 259 -9.01 -8.78 -9.13
CA VAL A 259 -9.27 -10.20 -8.85
C VAL A 259 -9.56 -10.94 -10.15
N ASP A 260 -8.75 -11.96 -10.45
CA ASP A 260 -9.01 -12.89 -11.56
C ASP A 260 -9.82 -14.09 -11.08
N MET A 261 -11.07 -14.14 -11.52
CA MET A 261 -12.00 -15.24 -11.29
C MET A 261 -11.78 -16.39 -12.26
N GLY A 262 -10.78 -16.33 -13.15
CA GLY A 262 -10.39 -17.39 -14.07
C GLY A 262 -11.46 -17.73 -15.09
N GLU A 263 -11.47 -18.99 -15.54
CA GLU A 263 -12.48 -19.46 -16.50
C GLU A 263 -13.84 -19.64 -15.83
N ILE A 264 -14.89 -19.11 -16.47
CA ILE A 264 -16.28 -19.20 -16.06
C ILE A 264 -17.15 -19.69 -17.22
N SER A 265 -18.17 -20.48 -16.91
CA SER A 265 -19.05 -21.11 -17.88
C SER A 265 -20.48 -21.19 -17.31
N PRO A 266 -21.52 -21.09 -18.17
CA PRO A 266 -22.89 -21.37 -17.77
C PRO A 266 -23.14 -22.86 -17.47
N PHE A 267 -22.22 -23.74 -17.87
CA PHE A 267 -22.30 -25.18 -17.65
C PHE A 267 -21.21 -25.60 -16.66
N ASN A 268 -21.61 -26.16 -15.52
CA ASN A 268 -20.67 -26.75 -14.57
C ASN A 268 -20.14 -28.08 -15.11
N ASP A 269 -18.83 -28.31 -15.02
CA ASP A 269 -18.21 -29.58 -15.45
C ASP A 269 -18.69 -30.80 -14.65
N GLU A 270 -19.24 -30.59 -13.45
CA GLU A 270 -19.77 -31.66 -12.59
C GLU A 270 -21.07 -32.30 -13.12
N ASP A 271 -21.82 -31.62 -13.97
CA ASP A 271 -23.06 -32.17 -14.55
C ASP A 271 -22.81 -33.24 -15.63
N TYR A 272 -21.56 -33.36 -16.12
CA TYR A 272 -21.18 -34.36 -17.11
C TYR A 272 -20.78 -35.72 -16.50
N PHE A 273 -20.40 -35.78 -15.22
CA PHE A 273 -19.87 -37.00 -14.60
C PHE A 273 -20.90 -37.82 -13.81
N GLN A 274 -22.14 -37.32 -13.60
CA GLN A 274 -23.19 -38.11 -12.93
C GLN A 274 -23.96 -39.07 -13.84
N ASN A 275 -23.67 -39.11 -15.15
CA ASN A 275 -24.43 -39.90 -16.13
C ASN A 275 -23.63 -41.00 -16.85
N TYR A 276 -22.54 -41.51 -16.27
CA TYR A 276 -21.82 -42.68 -16.78
C TYR A 276 -21.62 -43.78 -15.74
#